data_AF-A0A958FGY9-F1
#
_entry.id   AF-A0A958FGY9-F1
#
_cell.length_a   1.000
_cell.length_b   1.000
_cell.length_c   1.000
_cell.angle_alpha   90.00
_cell.angle_beta   90.00
_cell.angle_gamma   90.00
#
_symmetry.space_group_name_H-M   'P 1'
#
loop_
_entity.id
_entity.type
_entity.pdbx_description
1 polymer ?
#
loop_
_entity_poly.entity_id
_entity_poly.type
_entity_poly.pdbx_seq_one_letter_code
_entity_poly.pdbx_strand_id
1 'polypeptide(L)'
;MLNTPEGAFKIQLSQDGLQVRGTLSILDGTIYQVQAQVQDGEAAVGFVTSTQSKEYFEAFVEDDTLYVTLADWNNATGEPVWESEVEFEFARSGAAAAPGRLPRNPTPSADVSQPYRPAPAAQPGTPA
;
A
#
# COMPACT_ATOMS: atom_id res chain seq x y z
N MET A 1 22.26 -14.29 16.78
CA MET A 1 21.37 -14.07 17.94
C MET A 1 20.78 -12.66 17.81
N LEU A 2 19.60 -12.55 17.19
CA LEU A 2 18.76 -11.37 17.40
C LEU A 2 18.26 -11.47 18.85
N ASN A 3 18.94 -10.78 19.77
CA ASN A 3 18.30 -10.43 21.03
C ASN A 3 17.17 -9.49 20.62
N THR A 4 15.92 -9.86 20.87
CA THR A 4 14.77 -8.99 20.66
C THR A 4 14.57 -8.21 21.96
N PRO A 5 15.15 -7.01 22.15
CA PRO A 5 14.58 -6.08 23.12
C PRO A 5 13.15 -5.80 22.64
N GLU A 6 12.24 -5.54 23.57
CA GLU A 6 10.84 -5.12 23.36
C GLU A 6 10.77 -3.77 22.61
N GLY A 7 11.31 -3.75 21.39
CA GLY A 7 11.49 -2.59 20.56
C GLY A 7 10.39 -2.52 19.54
N ALA A 8 9.75 -1.35 19.42
CA ALA A 8 8.83 -1.03 18.34
C ALA A 8 9.47 -1.27 16.96
N PHE A 9 9.13 -2.41 16.35
CA PHE A 9 9.38 -2.68 14.94
C PHE A 9 8.41 -1.85 14.10
N LYS A 10 8.88 -1.36 12.96
CA LYS A 10 8.01 -0.73 11.96
C LYS A 10 8.26 -1.35 10.61
N ILE A 11 7.19 -1.80 9.98
CA ILE A 11 7.22 -2.31 8.62
C ILE A 11 6.41 -1.42 7.68
N GLN A 12 6.94 -1.18 6.49
CA GLN A 12 6.28 -0.45 5.41
C GLN A 12 6.33 -1.30 4.15
N LEU A 13 5.18 -1.79 3.70
CA LEU A 13 5.07 -2.62 2.50
C LEU A 13 4.27 -1.89 1.42
N SER A 14 4.63 -2.16 0.17
CA SER A 14 3.93 -1.74 -1.04
C SER A 14 3.83 -2.93 -1.97
N GLN A 15 2.63 -3.16 -2.50
CA GLN A 15 2.34 -4.25 -3.41
C GLN A 15 2.00 -3.69 -4.80
N ASP A 16 2.66 -4.21 -5.83
CA ASP A 16 2.37 -3.96 -7.23
C ASP A 16 2.16 -5.30 -7.95
N GLY A 17 0.89 -5.64 -8.19
CA GLY A 17 0.50 -6.98 -8.66
C GLY A 17 0.89 -8.06 -7.65
N LEU A 18 1.74 -8.99 -8.08
CA LEU A 18 2.27 -10.07 -7.22
C LEU A 18 3.57 -9.68 -6.51
N GLN A 19 4.17 -8.54 -6.82
CA GLN A 19 5.42 -8.14 -6.17
C GLN A 19 5.14 -7.31 -4.91
N VAL A 20 5.82 -7.67 -3.82
CA VAL A 20 5.79 -6.93 -2.56
C VAL A 20 7.20 -6.39 -2.29
N ARG A 21 7.29 -5.10 -2.01
CA ARG A 21 8.54 -4.41 -1.67
C ARG A 21 8.33 -3.51 -0.47
N GLY A 22 9.38 -3.29 0.30
CA GLY A 22 9.23 -2.48 1.50
C GLY A 22 10.48 -2.34 2.33
N THR A 23 10.29 -1.80 3.53
CA THR A 23 11.33 -1.67 4.54
C THR A 23 10.85 -2.19 5.88
N LEU A 24 11.75 -2.87 6.59
CA LEU A 24 11.61 -3.22 7.99
C LEU A 24 12.63 -2.40 8.78
N SER A 25 12.16 -1.64 9.77
CA SER A 25 12.99 -0.79 10.62
C SER A 25 12.94 -1.26 12.06
N ILE A 26 14.11 -1.40 12.66
CA ILE A 26 14.31 -1.70 14.08
C ILE A 26 14.73 -0.40 14.79
N LEU A 27 14.36 -0.25 16.06
CA LEU A 27 14.64 0.94 16.89
C LEU A 27 16.11 1.38 16.93
N ASP A 28 17.05 0.45 16.75
CA ASP A 28 18.50 0.76 16.65
C ASP A 28 18.86 1.56 15.37
N GLY A 29 17.88 1.81 14.50
CA GLY A 29 18.06 2.53 13.24
C GLY A 29 18.42 1.64 12.06
N THR A 30 18.56 0.33 12.29
CA THR A 30 18.81 -0.64 11.21
C THR A 30 17.58 -0.76 10.31
N ILE A 31 17.80 -0.59 9.02
CA ILE A 31 16.78 -0.69 7.98
C ILE A 31 17.13 -1.88 7.09
N TYR A 32 16.15 -2.77 6.93
CA TYR A 32 16.22 -3.90 6.02
C TYR A 32 15.28 -3.67 4.84
N GLN A 33 15.69 -4.13 3.67
CA GLN A 33 14.89 -4.10 2.45
C GLN A 33 14.10 -5.40 2.31
N VAL A 34 12.79 -5.28 2.13
CA VAL A 34 11.88 -6.40 1.89
C VAL A 34 11.68 -6.57 0.39
N GLN A 35 11.87 -7.79 -0.11
CA GLN A 35 11.53 -8.19 -1.47
C GLN A 35 10.83 -9.54 -1.43
N ALA A 36 9.55 -9.57 -1.76
CA ALA A 36 8.71 -10.76 -1.69
C ALA A 36 7.76 -10.85 -2.89
N GLN A 37 7.17 -12.02 -3.08
CA GLN A 37 6.12 -12.26 -4.05
C GLN A 37 4.93 -12.91 -3.36
N VAL A 38 3.72 -12.50 -3.73
CA VAL A 38 2.50 -13.14 -3.27
C VAL A 38 2.41 -14.53 -3.90
N GLN A 39 2.41 -15.55 -3.05
CA GLN A 39 2.17 -16.94 -3.39
C GLN A 39 0.74 -17.33 -3.02
N ASP A 40 0.09 -18.05 -3.93
CA ASP A 40 -1.29 -18.55 -3.80
C ASP A 40 -2.36 -17.50 -3.49
N GLY A 41 -2.03 -16.20 -3.60
CA GLY A 41 -2.93 -15.08 -3.30
C GLY A 41 -3.08 -14.77 -1.81
N GLU A 42 -2.35 -15.47 -0.94
CA GLU A 42 -2.55 -15.44 0.52
C GLU A 42 -1.33 -14.86 1.25
N ALA A 43 -0.14 -15.36 0.94
CA ALA A 43 1.08 -15.00 1.66
C ALA A 43 2.13 -14.37 0.74
N ALA A 44 2.78 -13.30 1.19
CA ALA A 44 3.94 -12.71 0.55
C ALA A 44 5.21 -13.39 1.05
N VAL A 45 5.89 -14.14 0.18
CA VAL A 45 7.10 -14.91 0.53
C VAL A 45 8.31 -14.36 -0.21
N GLY A 46 9.43 -14.23 0.49
CA GLY A 46 10.69 -13.77 -0.10
C GLY A 46 11.78 -13.56 0.92
N PHE A 47 12.43 -12.40 0.86
CA PHE A 47 13.59 -12.10 1.68
C PHE A 47 13.58 -10.70 2.26
N VAL A 48 14.10 -10.62 3.48
CA VAL A 48 14.57 -9.39 4.12
C VAL A 48 16.08 -9.35 3.97
N THR A 49 16.60 -8.22 3.52
CA THR A 49 18.04 -8.05 3.24
C THR A 49 18.58 -6.79 3.87
N SER A 50 19.77 -6.90 4.46
CA SER A 50 20.62 -5.77 4.83
C SER A 50 21.94 -5.85 4.05
N THR A 51 22.87 -4.94 4.33
CA THR A 51 24.23 -5.04 3.81
C THR A 51 25.00 -6.25 4.36
N GLN A 52 24.54 -6.87 5.45
CA GLN A 52 25.24 -7.93 6.17
C GLN A 52 24.47 -9.25 6.27
N SER A 53 23.15 -9.21 6.14
CA SER A 53 22.26 -10.35 6.34
C SER A 53 21.25 -10.52 5.21
N LYS A 54 20.84 -11.77 5.00
CA LYS A 54 19.69 -12.16 4.20
C LYS A 54 18.90 -13.17 5.02
N GLU A 55 17.65 -12.87 5.25
CA GLU A 55 16.73 -13.65 6.06
C GLU A 55 15.50 -14.00 5.21
N TYR A 56 14.94 -15.18 5.45
CA TYR A 56 13.64 -15.56 4.93
C TYR A 56 12.58 -14.60 5.46
N PHE A 57 11.60 -14.30 4.62
CA PHE A 57 10.46 -13.47 4.95
C PHE A 57 9.18 -14.11 4.44
N GLU A 58 8.20 -14.19 5.32
CA GLU A 58 6.83 -14.52 4.99
C GLU A 58 5.90 -13.53 5.68
N ALA A 59 4.85 -13.10 4.99
CA ALA A 59 3.84 -12.26 5.60
C ALA A 59 2.46 -12.53 5.04
N PHE A 60 1.46 -12.55 5.91
CA PHE A 60 0.05 -12.66 5.55
C PHE A 60 -0.79 -11.74 6.43
N VAL A 61 -1.99 -11.42 5.98
CA VAL A 61 -2.92 -10.56 6.71
C VAL A 61 -4.10 -11.40 7.19
N GLU A 62 -4.36 -11.37 8.48
CA GLU A 62 -5.52 -11.98 9.13
C GLU A 62 -6.17 -10.94 10.05
N ASP A 63 -7.49 -10.73 9.93
CA ASP A 63 -8.27 -9.81 10.77
C ASP A 63 -7.68 -8.38 10.93
N ASP A 64 -7.14 -7.80 9.84
CA ASP A 64 -6.46 -6.49 9.78
C ASP A 64 -5.11 -6.42 10.54
N THR A 65 -4.62 -7.56 11.04
CA THR A 65 -3.28 -7.75 11.58
C THR A 65 -2.36 -8.33 10.51
N LEU A 66 -1.18 -7.75 10.36
CA LEU A 66 -0.13 -8.31 9.51
C LEU A 66 0.76 -9.21 10.36
N TYR A 67 0.77 -10.49 10.04
CA TYR A 67 1.68 -11.48 10.60
C TYR A 67 2.93 -11.53 9.72
N VAL A 68 4.10 -11.51 10.35
CA VAL A 68 5.39 -11.57 9.65
C VAL A 68 6.26 -12.62 10.33
N THR A 69 6.74 -13.56 9.54
CA THR A 69 7.69 -14.58 9.98
C THR A 69 9.05 -14.32 9.35
N LEU A 70 10.08 -14.27 10.20
CA LEU A 70 11.48 -14.18 9.80
C LEU A 70 12.21 -15.45 10.23
N ALA A 71 13.11 -15.92 9.39
CA ALA A 71 14.00 -17.02 9.74
C ALA A 71 15.37 -16.84 9.07
N ASP A 72 16.43 -17.35 9.70
CA ASP A 72 17.74 -17.39 9.08
C ASP A 72 17.69 -18.17 7.75
N TRP A 73 18.41 -17.70 6.74
CA TRP A 73 18.46 -18.40 5.45
C TRP A 73 19.68 -19.32 5.37
N ASN A 74 19.45 -20.62 5.19
CA ASN A 74 20.53 -21.57 4.96
C ASN A 74 20.92 -21.58 3.48
N ASN A 75 22.02 -20.92 3.15
CA ASN A 75 22.52 -20.86 1.78
C ASN A 75 23.02 -22.23 1.24
N ALA A 76 23.33 -23.20 2.11
CA ALA A 76 23.78 -24.52 1.69
C ALA A 76 22.63 -25.42 1.24
N THR A 77 21.48 -25.34 1.93
CA THR A 77 20.29 -26.13 1.60
C THR A 77 19.32 -25.38 0.68
N GLY A 78 19.38 -24.05 0.67
CA GLY A 78 18.42 -23.20 -0.05
C GLY A 78 17.06 -23.18 0.65
N GLU A 79 17.04 -23.32 1.97
CA GLU A 79 15.82 -23.40 2.78
C GLU A 79 15.94 -22.50 4.03
N PRO A 80 14.81 -22.04 4.60
CA PRO A 80 14.80 -21.36 5.89
C PRO A 80 15.25 -22.30 7.02
N VAL A 81 15.98 -21.75 7.99
CA VAL A 81 16.30 -22.45 9.24
C VAL A 81 15.13 -22.21 10.20
N TRP A 82 14.15 -23.11 10.17
CA TRP A 82 12.92 -23.00 10.97
C TRP A 82 13.17 -22.96 12.48
N GLU A 83 14.30 -23.48 12.96
CA GLU A 83 14.70 -23.36 14.38
C GLU A 83 15.06 -21.92 14.80
N SER A 84 15.34 -21.04 13.83
CA SER A 84 15.59 -19.60 14.02
C SER A 84 14.36 -18.75 13.75
N GLU A 85 13.18 -19.35 13.62
CA GLU A 85 11.92 -18.67 13.36
C GLU A 85 11.59 -17.64 14.45
N VAL A 86 11.18 -16.45 14.01
CA VAL A 86 10.58 -15.43 14.87
C VAL A 86 9.37 -14.84 14.14
N GLU A 87 8.22 -14.85 14.82
CA GLU A 87 6.98 -14.25 14.34
C GLU A 87 6.75 -12.87 15.00
N PHE A 88 6.20 -11.95 14.21
CA PHE A 88 5.85 -10.60 14.62
C PHE A 88 4.44 -10.26 14.17
N GLU A 89 3.69 -9.62 15.07
CA GLU A 89 2.36 -9.10 14.81
C GLU A 89 2.41 -7.58 14.64
N PHE A 90 1.90 -7.09 13.51
CA PHE A 90 1.83 -5.67 13.22
C PHE A 90 0.38 -5.22 13.08
N ALA A 91 -0.05 -4.35 14.00
CA ALA A 91 -1.28 -3.61 13.85
C ALA A 91 -1.13 -2.54 12.75
N ARG A 92 -2.13 -2.42 11.87
CA ARG A 92 -2.11 -1.45 10.78
C ARG A 92 -2.23 -0.02 11.33
N SER A 93 -1.14 0.75 11.22
CA SER A 93 -1.12 2.16 11.64
C SER A 93 -1.63 3.15 10.56
N GLY A 94 -2.00 2.65 9.39
CA GLY A 94 -2.62 3.42 8.31
C GLY A 94 -2.51 2.71 6.95
N ALA A 95 -3.56 2.76 6.15
CA ALA A 95 -3.47 2.40 4.74
C ALA A 95 -2.80 3.55 3.99
N ALA A 96 -1.70 3.28 3.28
CA ALA A 96 -1.29 4.17 2.20
C ALA A 96 -2.49 4.26 1.24
N ALA A 97 -3.00 5.48 1.00
CA ALA A 97 -4.06 5.69 0.04
C ALA A 97 -3.63 5.00 -1.26
N ALA A 98 -4.47 4.09 -1.77
CA ALA A 98 -4.27 3.49 -3.10
C ALA A 98 -3.89 4.62 -4.06
N PRO A 99 -2.89 4.42 -4.96
CA PRO A 99 -2.45 5.47 -5.88
C PRO A 99 -3.71 6.05 -6.51
N GLY A 100 -3.98 7.31 -6.13
CA GLY A 100 -5.29 7.89 -6.32
C GLY A 100 -5.66 7.74 -7.78
N ARG A 101 -6.87 7.23 -8.05
CA ARG A 101 -7.54 7.67 -9.27
C ARG A 101 -7.49 9.19 -9.18
N LEU A 102 -6.69 9.82 -10.04
CA LEU A 102 -6.67 11.26 -10.21
C LEU A 102 -8.13 11.73 -10.15
N PRO A 103 -8.48 12.75 -9.34
CA PRO A 103 -9.84 13.25 -9.35
C PRO A 103 -10.20 13.50 -10.80
N ARG A 104 -11.23 12.81 -11.30
CA ARG A 104 -11.79 13.14 -12.61
C ARG A 104 -12.15 14.61 -12.48
N ASN A 105 -11.39 15.44 -13.18
CA ASN A 105 -11.65 16.86 -13.31
C ASN A 105 -13.17 17.01 -13.51
N PRO A 106 -13.91 17.70 -12.64
CA PRO A 106 -15.33 17.91 -12.89
C PRO A 106 -15.39 18.60 -14.24
N THR A 107 -15.98 17.92 -15.22
CA THR A 107 -16.28 18.51 -16.52
C THR A 107 -16.98 19.83 -16.20
N PRO A 108 -16.46 21.00 -16.64
CA PRO A 108 -17.18 22.23 -16.43
C PRO A 108 -18.55 22.07 -17.08
N SER A 109 -19.61 22.17 -16.27
CA SER A 109 -20.98 22.26 -16.76
C SER A 109 -21.04 23.48 -17.67
N ALA A 110 -21.04 23.24 -18.99
CA ALA A 110 -21.40 24.26 -19.96
C ALA A 110 -22.91 24.48 -19.85
N ASP A 111 -23.30 25.38 -18.95
CA ASP A 111 -24.58 26.05 -19.03
C ASP A 111 -24.48 27.24 -19.98
N VAL A 112 -25.63 27.66 -20.52
CA VAL A 112 -25.89 28.79 -21.42
C VAL A 112 -25.54 28.51 -22.90
N SER A 113 -26.49 28.22 -23.79
CA SER A 113 -27.53 29.18 -24.18
C SER A 113 -28.73 28.47 -24.82
N GLN A 114 -29.89 28.50 -24.17
CA GLN A 114 -31.17 28.37 -24.87
C GLN A 114 -31.48 29.70 -25.57
N PRO A 115 -31.84 29.73 -26.87
CA PRO A 115 -32.41 30.94 -27.46
C PRO A 115 -33.82 31.16 -26.91
N TYR A 116 -33.97 32.26 -26.16
CA TYR A 116 -35.25 32.76 -25.68
C TYR A 116 -36.15 33.13 -26.87
N ARG A 117 -37.33 32.51 -26.98
CA ARG A 117 -38.41 33.00 -27.84
C ARG A 117 -39.77 32.82 -27.19
N PRO A 118 -40.36 33.92 -26.72
CA PRO A 118 -41.76 34.26 -27.00
C PRO A 118 -41.91 35.77 -27.27
N ALA A 119 -42.95 36.38 -27.83
CA ALA A 119 -44.07 36.15 -28.75
C ALA A 119 -44.49 37.59 -29.23
N PRO A 120 -45.19 37.80 -30.35
CA PRO A 120 -45.49 39.16 -30.87
C PRO A 120 -46.79 39.77 -30.32
N ALA A 121 -46.96 41.08 -30.58
CA ALA A 121 -48.12 41.99 -30.35
C ALA A 121 -48.02 42.84 -29.07
N ALA A 122 -48.33 44.14 -29.02
CA ALA A 122 -48.91 45.10 -29.95
C ALA A 122 -48.43 46.52 -29.58
N GLN A 123 -48.20 47.42 -30.55
CA GLN A 123 -48.02 48.85 -30.28
C GLN A 123 -49.36 49.57 -30.45
N PRO A 124 -49.86 50.30 -29.45
CA PRO A 124 -50.89 51.32 -29.65
C PRO A 124 -50.23 52.58 -30.22
N GLY A 125 -50.61 52.97 -31.43
CA GLY A 125 -50.32 54.30 -31.97
C GLY A 125 -51.24 55.34 -31.34
N THR A 126 -50.62 56.37 -30.75
CA THR A 126 -51.19 57.56 -30.13
C THR A 126 -51.77 58.56 -31.16
N PRO A 127 -52.58 59.55 -30.73
CA PRO A 127 -53.39 60.40 -31.60
C PRO A 127 -52.65 61.65 -32.09
N ALA A 128 -52.97 62.11 -33.32
CA ALA A 128 -53.19 63.49 -33.77
C ALA A 128 -53.45 63.49 -35.28
#